data_AF-A0A1C4WIL9-F1
#
_entry.id   AF-A0A1C4WIL9-F1
#
_cell.length_a   1.000
_cell.length_b   1.000
_cell.length_c   1.000
_cell.angle_alpha   90.00
_cell.angle_beta   90.00
_cell.angle_gamma   90.00
#
_symmetry.space_group_name_H-M   'P 1'
#
loop_
_entity.id
_entity.type
_entity.pdbx_description
1 polymer ?
#
loop_
_entity_poly.entity_id
_entity_poly.type
_entity_poly.pdbx_seq_one_letter_code
_entity_poly.pdbx_strand_id
1 'polypeptide(L)'
;MRRAGVPIAFSQGFTPHPKISYASAAPTGVASEAEYLEIGLREPVDPEQLRAALDAALSPGLDVLDAVIAASGSLADRIEASHWRIELPEVEPAVLEAAVAAFTAADEIQVERMTKQGRRTFDARAAVMRIDVVPPAETPSGVPDSSCAILELVVRQVTPSVRPDDVLSGLRVVADLVPPVSPRVIRLAQGTLTAQGAIVDPLDADRDGATIGEH
;
A
#
# COMPACT_ATOMS: atom_id res chain seq x y z
N MET A 1 -5.77 -17.06 12.58
CA MET A 1 -7.15 -17.58 12.43
C MET A 1 -7.41 -18.80 13.31
N ARG A 2 -7.24 -20.07 12.87
CA ARG A 2 -7.55 -21.24 13.72
C ARG A 2 -6.73 -21.30 15.03
N ARG A 3 -5.44 -20.95 14.96
CA ARG A 3 -4.56 -20.86 16.15
C ARG A 3 -4.99 -19.77 17.14
N ALA A 4 -5.65 -18.72 16.66
CA ALA A 4 -6.06 -17.57 17.44
C ALA A 4 -7.48 -17.71 18.03
N GLY A 5 -8.15 -18.85 17.82
CA GLY A 5 -9.50 -19.08 18.36
C GLY A 5 -10.61 -18.19 17.76
N VAL A 6 -10.34 -17.46 16.68
CA VAL A 6 -11.28 -16.47 16.12
C VAL A 6 -12.55 -17.15 15.61
N PRO A 7 -13.76 -16.72 16.04
CA PRO A 7 -15.04 -17.31 15.63
C PRO A 7 -15.46 -16.85 14.23
N ILE A 8 -14.65 -17.16 13.22
CA ILE A 8 -14.86 -16.72 11.83
C ILE A 8 -16.18 -17.25 11.27
N ALA A 9 -16.93 -16.37 10.62
CA ALA A 9 -18.11 -16.70 9.81
C ALA A 9 -17.69 -17.22 8.44
N PHE A 10 -18.54 -18.06 7.86
CA PHE A 10 -18.32 -18.65 6.54
C PHE A 10 -19.36 -18.15 5.54
N SER A 11 -19.00 -18.16 4.25
CA SER A 11 -19.93 -17.87 3.17
C SER A 11 -21.05 -18.92 3.10
N GLN A 12 -22.20 -18.51 2.56
CA GLN A 12 -23.29 -19.43 2.26
C GLN A 12 -23.05 -20.08 0.88
N GLY A 13 -23.26 -21.39 0.76
CA GLY A 13 -23.08 -22.14 -0.49
C GLY A 13 -22.55 -23.56 -0.30
N PHE A 14 -22.35 -24.28 -1.40
CA PHE A 14 -21.89 -25.68 -1.40
C PHE A 14 -20.44 -25.87 -0.91
N THR A 15 -19.62 -24.82 -0.98
CA THR A 15 -18.26 -24.79 -0.42
C THR A 15 -18.09 -23.53 0.43
N PRO A 16 -18.37 -23.58 1.74
CA PRO A 16 -18.23 -22.43 2.63
C PRO A 16 -16.76 -22.03 2.79
N HIS A 17 -16.45 -20.78 2.50
CA HIS A 17 -15.12 -20.20 2.71
C HIS A 17 -15.15 -19.19 3.88
N PRO A 18 -14.04 -19.05 4.63
CA PRO A 18 -13.91 -18.00 5.63
C PRO A 18 -14.24 -16.63 5.04
N LYS A 19 -15.08 -15.84 5.72
CA LYS A 19 -15.36 -14.46 5.33
C LYS A 19 -14.19 -13.57 5.74
N ILE A 20 -13.20 -13.49 4.86
CA ILE A 20 -12.06 -12.57 5.01
C ILE A 20 -11.89 -11.84 3.67
N SER A 21 -11.94 -10.52 3.69
CA SER A 21 -11.65 -9.65 2.55
C SER A 21 -10.37 -8.87 2.83
N TYR A 22 -9.54 -8.69 1.81
CA TYR A 22 -8.36 -7.82 1.85
C TYR A 22 -8.65 -6.61 0.97
N ALA A 23 -8.49 -5.41 1.52
CA ALA A 23 -8.92 -4.18 0.84
C ALA A 23 -8.08 -3.90 -0.42
N SER A 24 -6.76 -4.00 -0.29
CA SER A 24 -5.81 -3.84 -1.41
C SER A 24 -4.47 -4.48 -1.06
N ALA A 25 -4.33 -5.76 -1.42
CA ALA A 25 -3.11 -6.52 -1.15
C ALA A 25 -1.92 -5.93 -1.92
N ALA A 26 -0.77 -5.79 -1.24
CA ALA A 26 0.46 -5.37 -1.90
C ALA A 26 0.87 -6.34 -3.04
N PRO A 27 1.50 -5.83 -4.11
CA PRO A 27 2.12 -6.69 -5.12
C PRO A 27 3.16 -7.63 -4.51
N THR A 28 3.37 -8.79 -5.13
CA THR A 28 4.41 -9.74 -4.72
C THR A 28 5.79 -9.08 -4.75
N GLY A 29 6.61 -9.30 -3.72
CA GLY A 29 7.99 -8.78 -3.64
C GLY A 29 8.08 -7.37 -3.03
N VAL A 30 6.96 -6.81 -2.60
CA VAL A 30 6.88 -5.48 -1.99
C VAL A 30 6.54 -5.61 -0.51
N ALA A 31 7.18 -4.82 0.35
CA ALA A 31 6.84 -4.73 1.75
C ALA A 31 5.69 -3.74 1.97
N SER A 32 4.99 -3.86 3.10
CA SER A 32 3.83 -3.04 3.39
C SER A 32 3.66 -2.90 4.90
N GLU A 33 3.54 -1.65 5.35
CA GLU A 33 3.21 -1.27 6.74
C GLU A 33 1.71 -0.97 6.90
N ALA A 34 0.96 -0.99 5.80
CA ALA A 34 -0.44 -0.62 5.75
C ALA A 34 -1.24 -1.70 5.01
N GLU A 35 -1.45 -2.85 5.66
CA GLU A 35 -2.33 -3.92 5.19
C GLU A 35 -3.65 -3.89 5.95
N TYR A 36 -4.75 -3.95 5.20
CA TYR A 36 -6.10 -3.84 5.74
C TYR A 36 -6.92 -5.06 5.31
N LEU A 37 -7.61 -5.66 6.28
CA LEU A 37 -8.50 -6.79 6.05
C LEU A 37 -9.75 -6.67 6.91
N GLU A 38 -10.86 -7.21 6.43
CA GLU A 38 -12.10 -7.35 7.20
C GLU A 38 -12.35 -8.83 7.48
N ILE A 39 -12.79 -9.15 8.69
CA ILE A 39 -13.14 -10.51 9.12
C ILE A 39 -14.62 -10.54 9.49
N GLY A 40 -15.39 -11.36 8.79
CA GLY A 40 -16.74 -11.69 9.23
C GLY A 40 -16.70 -12.65 10.41
N LEU A 41 -17.34 -12.30 11.53
CA LEU A 41 -17.43 -13.12 12.74
C LEU A 41 -18.84 -13.72 12.92
N ARG A 42 -18.92 -14.87 13.61
CA ARG A 42 -20.20 -15.55 13.93
C ARG A 42 -20.88 -14.95 15.16
N GLU A 43 -20.11 -14.29 16.01
CA GLU A 43 -20.55 -13.67 17.25
C GLU A 43 -19.71 -12.41 17.51
N PRO A 44 -20.23 -11.45 18.30
CA PRO A 44 -19.46 -10.28 18.70
C PRO A 44 -18.21 -10.69 19.49
N VAL A 45 -17.08 -10.07 19.18
CA VAL A 45 -15.80 -10.24 19.89
C VAL A 45 -15.24 -8.85 20.17
N ASP A 46 -14.66 -8.68 21.36
CA ASP A 46 -13.94 -7.46 21.71
C ASP A 46 -12.76 -7.24 20.73
N PRO A 47 -12.67 -6.09 20.05
CA PRO A 47 -11.65 -5.86 19.03
C PRO A 47 -10.22 -5.97 19.56
N GLU A 48 -9.95 -5.49 20.77
CA GLU A 48 -8.59 -5.55 21.35
C GLU A 48 -8.20 -6.99 21.70
N GLN A 49 -9.12 -7.78 22.25
CA GLN A 49 -8.89 -9.21 22.45
C GLN A 49 -8.64 -9.95 21.13
N LEU A 50 -9.38 -9.60 20.06
CA LEU A 50 -9.17 -10.16 18.73
C LEU A 50 -7.79 -9.78 18.17
N ARG A 51 -7.40 -8.50 18.29
CA ARG A 51 -6.10 -7.97 17.87
C ARG A 51 -4.97 -8.75 18.54
N ALA A 52 -4.96 -8.81 19.87
CA ALA A 52 -3.92 -9.49 20.64
C ALA A 52 -3.85 -10.99 20.34
N ALA A 53 -5.00 -11.67 20.18
CA ALA A 53 -5.03 -13.09 19.85
C ALA A 53 -4.50 -13.37 18.43
N LEU A 54 -4.78 -12.50 17.47
CA LEU A 54 -4.25 -12.61 16.11
C LEU A 54 -2.74 -12.37 16.10
N ASP A 55 -2.29 -11.28 16.73
CA ASP A 55 -0.88 -10.89 16.83
C ASP A 55 -0.01 -12.03 17.40
N ALA A 56 -0.41 -12.59 18.55
CA ALA A 56 0.27 -13.72 19.18
C ALA A 56 0.30 -15.00 18.32
N ALA A 57 -0.60 -15.11 17.33
CA ALA A 57 -0.71 -16.27 16.46
C ALA A 57 -0.05 -16.08 15.09
N LEU A 58 0.45 -14.88 14.75
CA LEU A 58 1.14 -14.61 13.48
C LEU A 58 2.61 -15.04 13.53
N SER A 59 3.20 -15.18 12.35
CA SER A 59 4.64 -15.43 12.23
C SER A 59 5.41 -14.14 12.51
N PRO A 60 6.67 -14.23 13.00
CA PRO A 60 7.51 -13.05 13.17
C PRO A 60 7.58 -12.20 11.89
N GLY A 61 7.54 -10.87 12.05
CA GLY A 61 7.52 -9.91 10.94
C GLY A 61 6.13 -9.55 10.42
N LEU A 62 5.06 -10.00 11.09
CA LEU A 62 3.69 -9.56 10.86
C LEU A 62 3.06 -9.20 12.19
N ASP A 63 2.72 -7.93 12.37
CA ASP A 63 2.14 -7.41 13.59
C ASP A 63 0.70 -6.95 13.32
N VAL A 64 -0.23 -7.22 14.26
CA VAL A 64 -1.58 -6.67 14.20
C VAL A 64 -1.62 -5.38 15.02
N LEU A 65 -1.57 -4.26 14.30
CA LEU A 65 -1.45 -2.94 14.92
C LEU A 65 -2.75 -2.46 15.56
N ASP A 66 -3.89 -2.75 14.93
CA ASP A 66 -5.19 -2.28 15.41
C ASP A 66 -6.34 -3.18 14.93
N ALA A 67 -7.48 -3.12 15.62
CA ALA A 67 -8.73 -3.74 15.20
C ALA A 67 -9.94 -2.91 15.68
N VAL A 68 -10.90 -2.71 14.78
CA VAL A 68 -12.14 -1.96 15.04
C VAL A 68 -13.36 -2.76 14.59
N ILE A 69 -14.54 -2.40 15.10
CA ILE A 69 -15.80 -2.95 14.59
C ILE A 69 -16.13 -2.22 13.30
N ALA A 70 -16.21 -2.95 12.19
CA ALA A 70 -16.52 -2.34 10.89
C ALA A 70 -17.93 -1.74 10.88
N ALA A 71 -18.05 -0.47 10.50
CA ALA A 71 -19.31 0.17 10.19
C ALA A 71 -19.85 -0.30 8.82
N SER A 72 -21.01 0.19 8.41
CA SER A 72 -21.57 -0.13 7.10
C SER A 72 -20.68 0.36 5.94
N GLY A 73 -20.58 -0.45 4.89
CA GLY A 73 -19.76 -0.18 3.70
C GLY A 73 -18.64 -1.20 3.55
N SER A 74 -17.88 -1.13 2.45
CA SER A 74 -16.67 -1.95 2.30
C SER A 74 -15.44 -1.14 2.64
N LEU A 75 -14.52 -1.72 3.42
CA LEU A 75 -13.19 -1.16 3.65
C LEU A 75 -12.42 -0.89 2.35
N ALA A 76 -12.63 -1.72 1.32
CA ALA A 76 -12.00 -1.53 0.01
C ALA A 76 -12.40 -0.19 -0.63
N ASP A 77 -13.65 0.24 -0.43
CA ASP A 77 -14.15 1.51 -0.98
C ASP A 77 -13.50 2.74 -0.30
N ARG A 78 -12.87 2.55 0.86
CA ARG A 78 -12.17 3.61 1.60
C ARG A 78 -10.70 3.76 1.22
N ILE A 79 -10.19 2.89 0.33
CA ILE A 79 -8.82 2.96 -0.17
C ILE A 79 -8.80 3.67 -1.52
N GLU A 80 -8.45 4.96 -1.51
CA GLU A 80 -8.40 5.78 -2.72
C GLU A 80 -6.97 5.99 -3.22
N ALA A 81 -5.98 5.89 -2.35
CA ALA A 81 -4.58 6.08 -2.70
C ALA A 81 -3.63 5.27 -1.80
N SER A 82 -2.38 5.19 -2.21
CA SER A 82 -1.30 4.56 -1.46
C SER A 82 -0.05 5.43 -1.48
N HIS A 83 0.60 5.57 -0.33
CA HIS A 83 1.89 6.22 -0.17
C HIS A 83 2.98 5.16 -0.13
N TRP A 84 3.96 5.29 -1.01
CA TRP A 84 5.07 4.37 -1.11
C TRP A 84 6.39 5.08 -0.94
N ARG A 85 7.34 4.33 -0.39
CA ARG A 85 8.76 4.63 -0.42
C ARG A 85 9.47 3.61 -1.29
N ILE A 86 10.31 4.10 -2.21
CA ILE A 86 11.17 3.27 -3.04
C ILE A 86 12.61 3.68 -2.77
N GLU A 87 13.40 2.75 -2.22
CA GLU A 87 14.85 2.90 -2.13
C GLU A 87 15.48 2.42 -3.43
N LEU A 88 16.40 3.21 -3.95
CA LEU A 88 17.16 2.96 -5.17
C LEU A 88 18.65 2.90 -4.81
N PRO A 89 19.15 1.74 -4.36
CA PRO A 89 20.56 1.59 -4.05
C PRO A 89 21.42 1.81 -5.30
N GLU A 90 22.60 2.38 -5.10
CA GLU A 90 23.58 2.77 -6.13
C GLU A 90 23.04 3.79 -7.15
N VAL A 91 21.95 4.50 -6.81
CA VAL A 91 21.45 5.65 -7.57
C VAL A 91 21.77 6.93 -6.82
N GLU A 92 22.40 7.86 -7.51
CA GLU A 92 22.68 9.20 -6.98
C GLU A 92 21.39 10.03 -6.85
N PRO A 93 21.17 10.74 -5.73
CA PRO A 93 20.00 11.60 -5.55
C PRO A 93 19.78 12.60 -6.69
N ALA A 94 20.85 13.23 -7.20
CA ALA A 94 20.77 14.17 -8.31
C ALA A 94 20.27 13.54 -9.63
N VAL A 95 20.57 12.26 -9.87
CA VAL A 95 20.07 11.52 -11.03
C VAL A 95 18.57 11.27 -10.89
N LEU A 96 18.13 10.88 -9.69
CA LEU A 96 16.71 10.71 -9.41
C LEU A 96 15.95 12.04 -9.49
N GLU A 97 16.50 13.14 -8.97
CA GLU A 97 15.89 14.48 -9.03
C GLU A 97 15.65 14.92 -10.48
N ALA A 98 16.64 14.73 -11.36
CA ALA A 98 16.49 15.02 -12.78
C ALA A 98 15.38 14.16 -13.43
N ALA A 99 15.31 12.87 -13.08
CA ALA A 99 14.27 11.97 -13.58
C ALA A 99 12.86 12.34 -13.08
N VAL A 100 12.73 12.72 -11.81
CA VAL A 100 11.48 13.20 -11.20
C VAL A 100 11.04 14.53 -11.82
N ALA A 101 11.96 15.44 -12.12
CA ALA A 101 11.66 16.67 -12.83
C ALA A 101 11.10 16.40 -14.24
N ALA A 102 11.73 15.48 -15.00
CA ALA A 102 11.25 15.05 -16.31
C ALA A 102 9.86 14.38 -16.23
N PHE A 103 9.66 13.50 -15.24
CA PHE A 103 8.38 12.84 -14.99
C PHE A 103 7.26 13.84 -14.68
N THR A 104 7.56 14.84 -13.87
CA THR A 104 6.58 15.86 -13.44
C THR A 104 6.22 16.80 -14.59
N ALA A 105 7.16 17.11 -15.48
CA ALA A 105 6.96 17.97 -16.63
C ALA A 105 6.18 17.31 -17.78
N ALA A 106 6.05 15.98 -17.79
CA ALA A 106 5.28 15.26 -18.79
C ALA A 106 3.78 15.29 -18.47
N ASP A 107 2.96 15.59 -19.48
CA ASP A 107 1.50 15.52 -19.38
C ASP A 107 1.00 14.07 -19.31
N GLU A 108 1.70 13.16 -19.99
CA GLU A 108 1.33 11.75 -20.13
C GLU A 108 2.60 10.88 -20.23
N ILE A 109 2.62 9.72 -19.57
CA ILE A 109 3.72 8.77 -19.60
C ILE A 109 3.16 7.36 -19.81
N GLN A 110 3.20 6.92 -21.07
CA GLN A 110 2.71 5.61 -21.47
C GLN A 110 3.69 4.50 -21.07
N VAL A 111 3.18 3.52 -20.32
CA VAL A 111 3.93 2.32 -19.91
C VAL A 111 3.20 1.05 -20.33
N GLU A 112 3.94 -0.05 -20.44
CA GLU A 112 3.38 -1.33 -20.85
C GLU A 112 3.56 -2.40 -19.77
N ARG A 113 2.46 -3.05 -19.37
CA ARG A 113 2.46 -4.13 -18.37
C ARG A 113 1.83 -5.40 -18.92
N MET A 114 2.42 -6.56 -18.61
CA MET A 114 1.83 -7.85 -18.93
C MET A 114 0.65 -8.17 -18.00
N THR A 115 -0.46 -8.62 -18.57
CA THR A 115 -1.64 -9.08 -17.83
C THR A 115 -2.02 -10.50 -18.26
N LYS A 116 -2.99 -11.11 -17.56
CA LYS A 116 -3.56 -12.41 -17.99
C LYS A 116 -4.15 -12.36 -19.41
N GLN A 117 -4.48 -11.17 -19.92
CA GLN A 117 -5.07 -10.96 -21.25
C GLN A 117 -4.05 -10.42 -22.27
N GLY A 118 -2.76 -10.47 -21.95
CA GLY A 118 -1.68 -9.95 -22.79
C GLY A 118 -1.15 -8.59 -22.32
N ARG A 119 -0.31 -7.98 -23.17
CA ARG A 119 0.32 -6.68 -22.91
C ARG A 119 -0.72 -5.57 -22.98
N ARG A 120 -0.72 -4.68 -21.99
CA ARG A 120 -1.59 -3.50 -21.96
C ARG A 120 -0.74 -2.25 -21.79
N THR A 121 -1.13 -1.20 -22.51
CA THR A 121 -0.53 0.12 -22.45
C THR A 121 -1.48 1.07 -21.74
N PHE A 122 -0.98 1.89 -20.83
CA PHE A 122 -1.75 2.89 -20.10
C PHE A 122 -0.85 4.01 -19.58
N ASP A 123 -1.46 5.17 -19.30
CA ASP A 123 -0.76 6.29 -18.71
C ASP A 123 -0.48 6.04 -17.21
N ALA A 124 0.80 5.98 -16.84
CA ALA A 124 1.23 5.90 -15.46
C ALA A 124 1.18 7.27 -14.75
N ARG A 125 1.35 8.38 -15.49
CA ARG A 125 1.46 9.74 -14.93
C ARG A 125 0.16 10.19 -14.29
N ALA A 126 -0.99 9.89 -14.90
CA ALA A 126 -2.31 10.29 -14.42
C ALA A 126 -2.65 9.83 -13.00
N ALA A 127 -2.08 8.72 -12.53
CA ALA A 127 -2.35 8.21 -11.18
C ALA A 127 -1.43 8.79 -10.09
N VAL A 128 -0.30 9.40 -10.48
CA VAL A 128 0.70 9.93 -9.53
C VAL A 128 0.29 11.32 -9.07
N MET A 129 -0.08 11.42 -7.80
CA MET A 129 -0.49 12.67 -7.14
C MET A 129 0.69 13.46 -6.60
N ARG A 130 1.71 12.75 -6.14
CA ARG A 130 2.91 13.31 -5.53
C ARG A 130 4.08 12.38 -5.86
N ILE A 131 5.23 12.96 -6.18
CA ILE A 131 6.48 12.26 -6.46
C ILE A 131 7.63 13.17 -6.02
N ASP A 132 8.37 12.77 -5.00
CA ASP A 132 9.46 13.56 -4.44
C ASP A 132 10.68 12.72 -4.18
N VAL A 133 11.85 13.34 -4.32
CA VAL A 133 13.10 12.80 -3.81
C VAL A 133 13.23 13.22 -2.36
N VAL A 134 13.45 12.25 -1.46
CA VAL A 134 13.73 12.52 -0.05
C VAL A 134 15.19 12.22 0.25
N PRO A 135 15.83 13.00 1.15
CA PRO A 135 17.19 12.69 1.57
C PRO A 135 17.20 11.30 2.23
N PRO A 136 18.27 10.51 2.03
CA PRO A 136 18.41 9.26 2.76
C PRO A 136 18.36 9.55 4.26
N ALA A 137 17.43 8.91 4.96
CA ALA A 137 17.52 8.83 6.43
C ALA A 137 18.84 8.13 6.75
N GLU A 138 19.57 8.60 7.77
CA GLU A 138 20.84 7.99 8.21
C GLU A 138 20.66 6.46 8.27
N THR A 139 21.22 5.74 7.29
CA THR A 139 20.95 4.33 7.17
C THR A 139 21.59 3.61 8.35
N PRO A 140 20.89 2.72 9.07
CA PRO A 140 21.51 1.84 10.07
C PRO A 140 22.55 0.90 9.43
N SER A 141 22.47 0.73 8.12
CA SER A 141 23.41 -0.02 7.31
C SER A 141 24.72 0.77 7.18
N GLY A 142 25.65 0.53 8.08
CA GLY A 142 27.02 1.07 8.07
C GLY A 142 27.89 0.60 6.91
N VAL A 143 27.38 0.61 5.68
CA VAL A 143 28.17 0.50 4.45
C VAL A 143 28.41 1.93 3.95
N PRO A 144 29.59 2.53 4.19
CA PRO A 144 29.78 3.98 4.09
C PRO A 144 29.80 4.57 2.67
N ASP A 145 29.64 3.76 1.61
CA ASP A 145 30.13 4.14 0.27
C ASP A 145 29.20 3.81 -0.92
N SER A 146 27.95 3.38 -0.68
CA SER A 146 26.97 3.21 -1.77
C SER A 146 25.88 4.28 -1.66
N SER A 147 25.74 5.12 -2.69
CA SER A 147 24.63 6.07 -2.77
C SER A 147 23.29 5.33 -2.74
N CYS A 148 22.27 5.97 -2.19
CA CYS A 148 20.91 5.44 -2.17
C CYS A 148 19.94 6.62 -2.28
N ALA A 149 19.35 6.79 -3.46
CA ALA A 149 18.29 7.75 -3.66
C ALA A 149 16.97 7.17 -3.15
N ILE A 150 16.14 7.99 -2.53
CA ILE A 150 14.83 7.57 -2.03
C ILE A 150 13.75 8.38 -2.73
N LEU A 151 12.80 7.67 -3.32
CA LEU A 151 11.61 8.21 -3.96
C LEU A 151 10.40 8.00 -3.04
N GLU A 152 9.67 9.07 -2.74
CA GLU A 152 8.34 8.98 -2.14
C GLU A 152 7.26 9.33 -3.14
N LEU A 153 6.20 8.52 -3.18
CA LEU A 153 5.12 8.67 -4.14
C LEU A 153 3.76 8.47 -3.49
N VAL A 154 2.79 9.28 -3.89
CA VAL A 154 1.36 9.05 -3.61
C VAL A 154 0.67 8.71 -4.92
N VAL A 155 0.09 7.51 -5.00
CA VAL A 155 -0.55 6.99 -6.20
C VAL A 155 -2.02 6.70 -5.93
N ARG A 156 -2.91 7.26 -6.75
CA ARG A 156 -4.34 6.98 -6.71
C ARG A 156 -4.64 5.57 -7.20
N GLN A 157 -5.61 4.93 -6.56
CA GLN A 157 -6.23 3.71 -7.07
C GLN A 157 -7.15 4.07 -8.22
N VAL A 158 -6.75 3.63 -9.42
CA VAL A 158 -7.49 3.82 -10.66
C VAL A 158 -7.58 2.48 -11.41
N THR A 159 -8.38 2.44 -12.47
CA THR A 159 -8.45 1.28 -13.37
C THR A 159 -8.00 1.69 -14.77
N PRO A 160 -6.91 1.11 -15.32
CA PRO A 160 -6.05 0.07 -14.73
C PRO A 160 -5.20 0.62 -13.57
N SER A 161 -4.89 -0.23 -12.58
CA SER A 161 -4.10 0.21 -11.42
C SER A 161 -2.67 0.53 -11.81
N VAL A 162 -2.14 1.64 -11.31
CA VAL A 162 -0.72 2.01 -11.44
C VAL A 162 0.02 1.50 -10.19
N ARG A 163 1.09 0.73 -10.41
CA ARG A 163 1.95 0.18 -9.35
C ARG A 163 3.24 0.99 -9.25
N PRO A 164 3.99 0.86 -8.14
CA PRO A 164 5.35 1.41 -8.03
C PRO A 164 6.24 1.08 -9.23
N ASP A 165 6.19 -0.16 -9.72
CA ASP A 165 6.96 -0.61 -10.90
C ASP A 165 6.57 0.10 -12.20
N ASP A 166 5.30 0.49 -12.33
CA ASP A 166 4.81 1.26 -13.49
C ASP A 166 5.36 2.69 -13.44
N VAL A 167 5.48 3.28 -12.24
CA VAL A 167 6.12 4.59 -12.05
C VAL A 167 7.62 4.53 -12.35
N LEU A 168 8.32 3.48 -11.89
CA LEU A 168 9.72 3.23 -12.23
C LEU A 168 9.92 3.03 -13.74
N SER A 169 9.00 2.31 -14.39
CA SER A 169 8.99 2.18 -15.85
C SER A 169 8.79 3.54 -16.53
N GLY A 170 7.94 4.40 -15.98
CA GLY A 170 7.75 5.77 -16.44
C GLY A 170 9.00 6.63 -16.31
N LEU A 171 9.71 6.57 -15.18
CA LEU A 171 10.99 7.26 -14.97
C LEU A 171 12.04 6.82 -15.99
N ARG A 172 12.08 5.53 -16.34
CA ARG A 172 12.92 5.03 -17.42
C ARG A 172 12.51 5.61 -18.79
N VAL A 173 11.22 5.69 -19.09
CA VAL A 173 10.73 6.25 -20.37
C VAL A 173 11.14 7.70 -20.55
N VAL A 174 11.05 8.53 -19.50
CA VAL A 174 11.28 9.98 -19.60
C VAL A 174 12.72 10.42 -19.35
N ALA A 175 13.52 9.61 -18.65
CA ALA A 175 14.85 10.01 -18.20
C ALA A 175 15.92 8.91 -18.30
N ASP A 176 15.59 7.76 -18.90
CA ASP A 176 16.46 6.57 -18.98
C ASP A 176 17.03 6.12 -17.62
N LEU A 177 16.29 6.38 -16.54
CA LEU A 177 16.65 5.94 -15.20
C LEU A 177 16.53 4.40 -15.12
N VAL A 178 17.67 3.72 -15.08
CA VAL A 178 17.75 2.27 -14.89
C VAL A 178 18.54 2.00 -13.61
N PRO A 179 17.86 1.61 -12.51
CA PRO A 179 18.54 1.24 -11.28
C PRO A 179 19.49 0.06 -11.52
N PRO A 180 20.75 0.11 -11.06
CA PRO A 180 21.73 -0.95 -11.29
C PRO A 180 21.40 -2.24 -10.52
N VAL A 181 20.67 -2.11 -9.42
CA VAL A 181 20.15 -3.21 -8.60
C VAL A 181 18.64 -3.05 -8.37
N SER A 182 17.99 -4.14 -7.94
CA SER A 182 16.55 -4.14 -7.67
C SER A 182 16.18 -3.08 -6.62
N PRO A 183 15.21 -2.19 -6.92
CA PRO A 183 14.67 -1.26 -5.93
C PRO A 183 14.00 -1.99 -4.75
N ARG A 184 14.01 -1.35 -3.58
CA ARG A 184 13.25 -1.84 -2.42
C ARG A 184 12.01 -0.98 -2.25
N VAL A 185 10.86 -1.61 -2.30
CA VAL A 185 9.56 -0.92 -2.28
C VAL A 185 8.83 -1.25 -0.99
N ILE A 186 8.32 -0.20 -0.33
CA ILE A 186 7.52 -0.32 0.90
C ILE A 186 6.28 0.56 0.75
N ARG A 187 5.08 0.01 0.99
CA ARG A 187 3.88 0.82 1.20
C ARG A 187 3.86 1.31 2.64
N LEU A 188 3.89 2.63 2.83
CA LEU A 188 3.86 3.25 4.15
C LEU A 188 2.43 3.48 4.64
N ALA A 189 1.53 3.86 3.74
CA ALA A 189 0.13 4.11 4.06
C ALA A 189 -0.78 3.82 2.87
N GLN A 190 -2.06 3.55 3.14
CA GLN A 190 -3.11 3.58 2.14
C GLN A 190 -4.46 3.91 2.77
N GLY A 191 -5.32 4.57 2.01
CA GLY A 191 -6.62 5.00 2.51
C GLY A 191 -7.23 6.13 1.69
N THR A 192 -8.10 6.91 2.33
CA THR A 192 -8.80 8.01 1.68
C THR A 192 -7.83 9.16 1.43
N LEU A 193 -7.93 9.81 0.26
CA LEU A 193 -7.02 10.88 -0.13
C LEU A 193 -7.66 12.24 0.13
N THR A 194 -7.07 13.02 1.03
CA THR A 194 -7.51 14.40 1.30
C THR A 194 -7.21 15.32 0.11
N ALA A 195 -7.88 16.47 0.08
CA ALA A 195 -7.61 17.51 -0.92
C ALA A 195 -6.16 18.04 -0.86
N GLN A 196 -5.49 17.91 0.29
CA GLN A 196 -4.11 18.30 0.52
C GLN A 196 -3.10 17.19 0.16
N GLY A 197 -3.56 16.04 -0.33
CA GLY A 197 -2.70 14.92 -0.72
C GLY A 197 -2.22 14.03 0.42
N ALA A 198 -2.72 14.25 1.65
CA ALA A 198 -2.50 13.35 2.78
C ALA A 198 -3.42 12.14 2.70
N ILE A 199 -2.95 11.00 3.20
CA ILE A 199 -3.71 9.75 3.32
C ILE A 199 -4.26 9.64 4.74
N VAL A 200 -5.56 9.41 4.86
CA VAL A 200 -6.25 9.17 6.13
C VAL A 200 -6.39 7.67 6.37
N ASP A 201 -6.25 7.23 7.62
CA ASP A 201 -6.41 5.83 8.00
C ASP A 201 -7.87 5.38 7.72
N PRO A 202 -8.08 4.34 6.89
CA PRO A 202 -9.39 3.78 6.58
C PRO A 202 -10.23 3.38 7.80
N LEU A 203 -9.56 3.06 8.92
CA LEU A 203 -10.23 2.66 10.16
C LEU A 203 -10.78 3.85 10.96
N ASP A 204 -10.33 5.08 10.72
CA ASP A 204 -10.82 6.28 11.44
C ASP A 204 -12.34 6.42 11.37
N ALA A 205 -12.93 6.11 10.21
CA ALA A 205 -14.37 6.16 10.01
C ALA A 205 -15.17 5.19 10.90
N ASP A 206 -14.55 4.09 11.34
CA ASP A 206 -15.17 3.12 12.26
C ASP A 206 -14.90 3.47 13.73
N ARG A 207 -13.78 4.14 14.02
CA ARG A 207 -13.44 4.62 15.37
C ARG A 207 -14.44 5.68 15.84
N ASP A 208 -14.80 6.62 14.96
CA ASP A 208 -15.72 7.72 15.29
C ASP A 208 -17.17 7.26 15.47
N GLY A 209 -17.55 6.15 14.83
CA GLY A 209 -18.89 5.55 14.92
C GLY A 209 -19.18 4.83 16.25
N ALA A 210 -18.17 4.59 17.09
CA ALA A 210 -18.31 3.87 18.36
C ALA A 210 -18.93 4.72 19.50
N THR A 211 -19.32 5.98 19.25
CA THR A 211 -19.87 6.90 20.28
C THR A 211 -21.38 6.87 20.48
N ILE A 212 -22.12 5.90 19.92
CA ILE A 212 -23.53 5.71 20.27
C ILE A 212 -23.65 4.55 21.27
N GLY A 213 -23.20 4.81 22.49
CA GLY A 213 -23.63 4.03 23.65
C GLY A 213 -25.10 4.31 23.93
N GLU A 214 -25.95 3.30 23.74
CA GLU A 214 -27.32 3.30 24.23
C GLU A 214 -27.31 3.38 25.77
N HIS A 215 -28.05 4.35 26.31
CA HIS A 215 -28.58 4.35 27.68
C HIS A 215 -29.96 3.71 27.69
#